data_AF-A0A9E2CJ18-F1
#
_entry.id   AF-A0A9E2CJ18-F1
#
_cell.length_a   1.000
_cell.length_b   1.000
_cell.length_c   1.000
_cell.angle_alpha   90.00
_cell.angle_beta   90.00
_cell.angle_gamma   90.00
#
_symmetry.space_group_name_H-M   'P 1'
#
loop_
_entity.id
_entity.type
_entity.pdbx_description
1 polymer ?
#
loop_
_entity_poly.entity_id
_entity_poly.type
_entity_poly.pdbx_seq_one_letter_code
_entity_poly.pdbx_strand_id
1 'polypeptide(L)'
;MFLTLLIACLLLTEERRPISDVRGDRFIPLAFEAVSAFGTVGLSAGVTAGLSVGGKLLIILCMFVGRLGPLAVALAVIRPRGTPLFEFPQEELAIG
;
A
#
# COMPACT_ATOMS: atom_id res chain seq x y z
N MET A 1 -4.20 7.57 -0.60
CA MET A 1 -4.64 7.09 -1.94
C MET A 1 -4.07 5.72 -2.29
N PHE A 2 -2.75 5.51 -2.34
CA PHE A 2 -2.18 4.18 -2.61
C PHE A 2 -2.47 3.17 -1.46
N LEU A 3 -2.19 3.55 -0.21
CA LEU A 3 -2.47 2.73 0.98
C LEU A 3 -3.96 2.39 1.10
N THR A 4 -4.84 3.34 0.83
CA THR A 4 -6.30 3.16 0.87
C THR A 4 -6.81 2.21 -0.21
N LEU A 5 -6.21 2.22 -1.41
CA LEU A 5 -6.56 1.32 -2.52
C LEU A 5 -6.09 -0.12 -2.25
N LEU A 6 -4.93 -0.26 -1.61
CA LEU A 6 -4.35 -1.55 -1.22
C LEU A 6 -5.17 -2.21 -0.09
N ILE A 7 -5.59 -1.42 0.91
CA ILE A 7 -6.50 -1.86 1.98
C ILE A 7 -7.86 -2.30 1.41
N ALA A 8 -8.43 -1.54 0.47
CA ALA A 8 -9.68 -1.90 -0.19
C ALA A 8 -9.57 -3.20 -1.01
N CYS A 9 -8.45 -3.41 -1.71
CA CYS A 9 -8.18 -4.63 -2.47
C CYS A 9 -8.04 -5.87 -1.56
N LEU A 10 -7.41 -5.70 -0.39
CA LEU A 10 -7.27 -6.75 0.62
C LEU A 10 -8.63 -7.14 1.21
N LEU A 11 -9.49 -6.17 1.54
CA LEU A 11 -10.85 -6.41 2.04
C LEU A 11 -11.72 -7.16 1.02
N LEU A 12 -11.64 -6.80 -0.26
CA LEU A 12 -12.42 -7.48 -1.32
C LEU A 12 -12.00 -8.94 -1.55
N THR A 13 -10.75 -9.29 -1.24
CA THR A 13 -10.22 -10.65 -1.44
C THR A 13 -10.59 -11.57 -0.28
N GLU A 14 -10.60 -11.07 0.95
CA GLU A 14 -10.82 -11.85 2.17
C GLU A 14 -12.30 -12.01 2.57
N GLU A 15 -13.23 -11.21 2.02
CA GLU A 15 -14.69 -11.45 2.14
C GLU A 15 -15.11 -12.85 1.63
N ARG A 16 -14.30 -13.47 0.77
CA ARG A 16 -14.67 -14.70 0.06
C ARG A 16 -14.29 -16.01 0.77
N ARG A 17 -13.56 -15.98 1.90
CA ARG A 17 -13.27 -17.21 2.66
C ARG A 17 -13.36 -16.99 4.18
N PRO A 18 -14.02 -17.91 4.92
CA PRO A 18 -14.06 -17.85 6.37
C PRO A 18 -12.70 -18.29 6.91
N ILE A 19 -11.86 -17.33 7.32
CA ILE A 19 -10.72 -17.62 8.20
C ILE A 19 -11.32 -18.00 9.55
N SER A 20 -11.18 -19.28 9.89
CA SER A 20 -11.64 -19.85 11.14
C SER A 20 -10.86 -19.27 12.32
N ASP A 21 -11.58 -18.50 13.13
CA ASP A 21 -11.28 -18.06 14.50
C ASP A 21 -10.29 -16.88 14.66
N VAL A 22 -10.80 -15.69 15.04
CA VAL A 22 -10.72 -15.10 16.41
C VAL A 22 -11.61 -13.84 16.41
N ARG A 23 -12.74 -13.92 17.13
CA ARG A 23 -13.49 -12.83 17.77
C ARG A 23 -13.85 -11.58 16.92
N GLY A 24 -15.07 -11.57 16.37
CA GLY A 24 -15.94 -10.38 16.18
C GLY A 24 -15.56 -9.33 15.14
N ASP A 25 -14.33 -8.83 15.13
CA ASP A 25 -13.93 -7.65 14.36
C ASP A 25 -12.75 -7.96 13.43
N ARG A 26 -13.07 -8.30 12.18
CA ARG A 26 -12.09 -8.66 11.13
C ARG A 26 -11.20 -7.48 10.69
N PHE A 27 -11.63 -6.25 10.94
CA PHE A 27 -10.97 -5.04 10.43
C PHE A 27 -9.65 -4.72 11.14
N ILE A 28 -9.64 -4.74 12.48
CA ILE A 28 -8.47 -4.37 13.28
C ILE A 28 -7.25 -5.27 12.99
N PRO A 29 -7.36 -6.61 13.00
CA PRO A 29 -6.20 -7.46 12.74
C PRO A 29 -5.70 -7.38 11.29
N LEU A 30 -6.60 -7.21 10.29
CA LEU A 30 -6.18 -6.98 8.91
C LEU A 30 -5.47 -5.64 8.73
N ALA A 31 -5.99 -4.58 9.36
CA ALA A 31 -5.36 -3.26 9.32
C ALA A 31 -3.99 -3.29 10.00
N PHE A 32 -3.87 -3.99 11.14
CA PHE A 32 -2.60 -4.19 11.82
C PHE A 32 -1.58 -4.92 10.94
N GLU A 33 -1.98 -6.00 10.28
CA GLU A 33 -1.13 -6.73 9.32
C GLU A 33 -0.70 -5.85 8.14
N ALA A 34 -1.62 -5.10 7.54
CA ALA A 34 -1.32 -4.23 6.41
C ALA A 34 -0.33 -3.12 6.79
N VAL A 35 -0.51 -2.49 7.96
CA VAL A 35 0.39 -1.44 8.46
C VAL A 35 1.75 -2.03 8.86
N SER A 36 1.78 -3.19 9.51
CA SER A 36 3.02 -3.89 9.89
C SER A 36 3.82 -4.31 8.66
N ALA A 37 3.16 -4.86 7.63
CA ALA A 37 3.77 -5.23 6.37
C ALA A 37 4.31 -4.00 5.62
N PHE A 38 3.54 -2.91 5.54
CA PHE A 38 3.98 -1.66 4.91
C PHE A 38 5.18 -1.01 5.65
N GLY A 39 5.21 -1.07 6.97
CA GLY A 39 6.34 -0.59 7.77
C GLY A 39 7.53 -1.57 7.82
N THR A 40 7.41 -2.77 7.24
CA THR A 40 8.36 -3.88 7.41
C THR A 40 8.68 -4.17 8.89
N VAL A 41 7.70 -3.99 9.77
CA VAL A 41 7.85 -4.13 11.23
C VAL A 41 8.02 -5.60 11.62
N GLY A 42 7.42 -6.51 10.85
CA GLY A 42 7.57 -7.96 11.03
C GLY A 42 6.72 -8.56 12.16
N LEU A 43 5.78 -7.79 12.72
CA LEU A 43 4.83 -8.25 13.73
C LEU A 43 3.54 -8.74 13.09
N SER A 44 2.98 -9.83 13.62
CA SER A 44 1.74 -10.43 13.15
C SER A 44 0.73 -10.55 14.29
N ALA A 45 -0.54 -10.33 13.98
CA ALA A 45 -1.66 -10.60 14.90
C ALA A 45 -2.12 -12.08 14.87
N GLY A 46 -1.35 -12.97 14.23
CA GLY A 46 -1.67 -14.39 14.08
C GLY A 46 -2.53 -14.71 12.84
N VAL A 47 -2.88 -13.70 12.04
CA VAL A 47 -3.79 -13.86 10.89
C VAL A 47 -3.03 -14.23 9.60
N THR A 48 -1.73 -13.92 9.49
CA THR A 48 -0.89 -14.19 8.30
C THR A 48 -0.94 -15.66 7.83
N ALA A 49 -1.04 -16.61 8.76
CA ALA A 49 -1.12 -18.04 8.43
C ALA A 49 -2.43 -18.42 7.72
N GLY A 50 -3.53 -17.78 8.12
CA GLY A 50 -4.88 -18.00 7.58
C GLY A 50 -5.19 -17.22 6.29
N LEU A 51 -4.34 -16.27 5.89
CA LEU A 51 -4.56 -15.49 4.67
C LEU A 51 -4.67 -16.37 3.42
N SER A 52 -5.57 -15.97 2.52
CA SER A 52 -5.70 -16.58 1.19
C SER A 52 -4.39 -16.43 0.39
N VAL A 53 -4.21 -17.25 -0.65
CA VAL A 53 -3.05 -17.13 -1.56
C VAL A 53 -2.94 -15.71 -2.13
N GLY A 54 -4.09 -15.07 -2.43
CA GLY A 54 -4.15 -13.67 -2.86
C GLY A 54 -3.76 -12.68 -1.75
N GLY A 55 -4.24 -12.88 -0.52
CA GLY A 55 -3.87 -12.06 0.63
C GLY A 55 -2.37 -12.13 0.95
N LYS A 56 -1.77 -13.33 0.87
CA LYS A 56 -0.32 -13.52 1.04
C LYS A 56 0.48 -12.78 -0.02
N LEU A 57 0.06 -12.83 -1.29
CA LEU A 57 0.65 -12.05 -2.38
C LEU A 57 0.59 -10.54 -2.12
N LEU A 58 -0.55 -10.04 -1.62
CA LEU A 58 -0.73 -8.64 -1.25
C LEU A 58 0.21 -8.21 -0.11
N ILE A 59 0.33 -9.03 0.94
CA ILE A 59 1.26 -8.76 2.07
C ILE A 59 2.72 -8.76 1.61
N ILE A 60 3.12 -9.73 0.76
CA ILE A 60 4.47 -9.78 0.18
C ILE A 60 4.76 -8.49 -0.62
N LEU A 61 3.81 -8.06 -1.43
CA LEU A 61 3.95 -6.81 -2.20
C LEU A 61 4.02 -5.59 -1.29
N CYS A 62 3.24 -5.58 -0.20
CA CYS A 62 3.28 -4.52 0.81
C CYS A 62 4.64 -4.45 1.52
N MET A 63 5.22 -5.59 1.91
CA MET A 63 6.57 -5.68 2.50
C MET A 63 7.64 -5.20 1.52
N PHE A 64 7.50 -5.56 0.24
CA PHE A 64 8.44 -5.15 -0.81
C PHE A 64 8.41 -3.63 -1.02
N VAL A 65 7.21 -3.03 -1.12
CA VAL A 65 7.03 -1.57 -1.22
C VAL A 65 7.49 -0.87 0.05
N GLY A 66 7.20 -1.43 1.22
CA GLY A 66 7.66 -0.91 2.51
C GLY A 66 9.18 -0.83 2.61
N ARG A 67 9.89 -1.87 2.15
CA ARG A 67 11.36 -1.92 2.16
C ARG A 67 11.99 -1.05 1.08
N LEU A 68 11.42 -0.98 -0.12
CA LEU A 68 11.87 -0.08 -1.20
C LEU A 68 11.63 1.39 -0.85
N GLY A 69 10.65 1.65 -0.01
CA GLY A 69 10.22 2.98 0.37
C GLY A 69 9.20 3.55 -0.63
N PRO A 70 8.11 4.16 -0.14
CA PRO A 70 7.06 4.73 -1.00
C PRO A 70 7.59 5.82 -1.94
N LEU A 71 8.66 6.53 -1.55
CA LEU A 71 9.34 7.51 -2.41
C LEU A 71 10.03 6.87 -3.62
N ALA A 72 10.74 5.74 -3.45
CA ALA A 72 11.39 5.05 -4.56
C ALA A 72 10.37 4.48 -5.55
N VAL A 73 9.27 3.92 -5.05
CA VAL A 73 8.17 3.44 -5.88
C VAL A 73 7.48 4.61 -6.61
N ALA A 74 7.25 5.74 -5.92
CA ALA A 74 6.69 6.93 -6.55
C ALA A 74 7.58 7.42 -7.70
N LEU A 75 8.91 7.47 -7.49
CA LEU A 75 9.87 7.86 -8.53
C LEU A 75 9.94 6.86 -9.68
N ALA A 76 9.81 5.55 -9.42
CA ALA A 76 9.80 4.52 -10.46
C ALA A 76 8.53 4.57 -11.33
N VAL A 77 7.39 4.99 -10.76
CA VAL A 77 6.12 5.14 -11.49
C VAL A 77 6.06 6.47 -12.23
N ILE A 78 6.74 7.51 -11.73
CA ILE A 78 6.87 8.80 -12.41
C ILE A 78 7.70 8.59 -13.68
N ARG A 79 7.07 8.75 -14.84
CA ARG A 79 7.81 8.89 -16.09
C ARG A 79 8.64 10.17 -16.03
N PRO A 80 9.96 10.12 -16.25
CA PRO A 80 10.73 11.34 -16.39
C PRO A 80 10.13 12.16 -17.54
N ARG A 81 9.64 13.36 -17.22
CA ARG A 81 9.30 14.33 -18.27
C ARG A 81 10.63 14.65 -18.96
N GLY A 82 10.69 14.40 -20.27
CA GLY A 82 11.84 14.77 -21.08
C GLY A 82 12.19 16.24 -20.86
N THR A 83 13.46 16.58 -21.04
CA THR A 83 13.96 17.95 -20.98
C THR A 83 12.99 18.87 -21.74
N PRO A 84 12.42 19.91 -21.08
CA PRO A 84 11.53 20.82 -21.77
C PRO A 84 12.26 21.44 -22.96
N LEU A 85 11.77 21.18 -24.16
CA LEU A 85 12.30 21.73 -25.42
C LEU A 85 11.97 23.22 -25.58
N PHE A 86 11.12 23.76 -24.71
CA PHE A 86 10.72 25.16 -24.69
C PHE A 86 10.77 25.70 -23.27
N GLU A 87 11.45 26.81 -23.10
CA GLU A 87 11.46 27.59 -21.87
C GLU A 87 10.25 28.52 -21.89
N PHE A 88 9.33 28.32 -20.95
CA PHE A 88 8.16 29.19 -20.83
C PHE A 88 8.60 30.52 -20.20
N PRO A 89 8.10 31.67 -20.69
CA PRO A 89 8.40 32.96 -20.08
C PRO A 89 7.91 32.96 -18.64
N GLN A 90 8.79 33.37 -17.71
CA GLN A 90 8.44 33.50 -16.31
C GLN A 90 7.51 34.70 -16.14
N GLU A 91 6.25 34.43 -15.84
CA GLU A 91 5.28 35.47 -15.50
C GLU A 91 5.28 35.65 -13.98
N GLU A 92 5.55 36.87 -13.54
CA GLU A 92 5.58 37.22 -12.11
C GLU A 92 4.13 37.28 -11.61
N LEU A 93 3.65 36.19 -11.01
CA LEU A 93 2.33 36.16 -10.39
C LEU A 93 2.41 36.89 -9.05
N ALA A 94 1.92 38.14 -9.02
CA ALA A 94 1.69 38.86 -7.77
C ALA A 94 0.61 38.14 -6.96
N ILE A 95 1.03 37.38 -5.95
CA ILE A 95 0.13 36.80 -4.97
C ILE A 95 -0.20 37.91 -3.97
N GLY A 96 -1.44 38.41 -4.06
CA GLY A 96 -2.01 39.39 -3.12
C GLY A 96 -2.28 38.79 -1.75
#